data_AF-J3CWV2-F1
#
_entry.id   AF-J3CWV2-F1
#
_cell.length_a   1.000
_cell.length_b   1.000
_cell.length_c   1.000
_cell.angle_alpha   90.00
_cell.angle_beta   90.00
_cell.angle_gamma   90.00
#
_symmetry.space_group_name_H-M   'P 1'
#
loop_
_entity.id
_entity.type
_entity.pdbx_description
1 polymer ?
#
loop_
_entity_poly.entity_id
_entity_poly.type
_entity_poly.pdbx_seq_one_letter_code
_entity_poly.pdbx_strand_id
1 'polypeptide(L)'
;VKQNADNARQANQLAVSASSVAVKGGSVVAEVVGTMGAINASSRKIVDIIGVIDGIAFQTNILALNAAVEAARAGEQGRGFAVVAAEVRNLAQRSAAAAKEIKTLIGDSVDKVEEGSKQVAEAGKTMDEIVDSVKRVTDIMAEITAASQEQTSGIEQINQAITQMDQVTQQNAALVEQAAAAASSLQEQASGLSQVVSVFKVNGGHEPAAQHHHHQQQRAGTARPATPKQPPQAREAIAAPRKPAKSDLAMAGGGSWETF
;
A
#
# COMPACT_ATOMS: atom_id res chain seq x y z
N VAL A 1 -19.71 -4.64 -8.41
CA VAL A 1 -19.75 -3.30 -7.77
C VAL A 1 -20.30 -3.35 -6.34
N LYS A 2 -21.50 -3.91 -6.10
CA LYS A 2 -22.06 -4.03 -4.73
C LYS A 2 -21.13 -4.70 -3.71
N GLN A 3 -20.56 -5.86 -4.05
CA GLN A 3 -19.54 -6.52 -3.21
C GLN A 3 -18.30 -5.66 -2.95
N ASN A 4 -17.91 -4.78 -3.89
CA ASN A 4 -16.77 -3.90 -3.69
C ASN A 4 -17.07 -2.80 -2.66
N ALA A 5 -18.29 -2.24 -2.68
CA ALA A 5 -18.76 -1.30 -1.67
C ALA A 5 -18.84 -1.97 -0.28
N ASP A 6 -19.33 -3.20 -0.21
CA ASP A 6 -19.41 -3.95 1.05
C ASP A 6 -18.00 -4.28 1.60
N ASN A 7 -17.09 -4.72 0.73
CA ASN A 7 -15.68 -4.94 1.09
C ASN A 7 -15.00 -3.66 1.58
N ALA A 8 -15.22 -2.54 0.91
CA ALA A 8 -14.66 -1.24 1.31
C ALA A 8 -15.19 -0.79 2.68
N ARG A 9 -16.48 -0.99 2.97
CA ARG A 9 -17.06 -0.74 4.30
C ARG A 9 -16.44 -1.63 5.38
N GLN A 10 -16.24 -2.91 5.10
CA GLN A 10 -15.62 -3.83 6.05
C GLN A 10 -14.15 -3.47 6.30
N ALA A 11 -13.40 -3.14 5.25
CA ALA A 11 -12.02 -2.67 5.34
C ALA A 11 -11.93 -1.37 6.15
N ASN A 12 -12.87 -0.44 5.98
CA ASN A 12 -12.97 0.78 6.76
C ASN A 12 -13.14 0.49 8.27
N GLN A 13 -14.02 -0.45 8.61
CA GLN A 13 -14.24 -0.83 10.01
C GLN A 13 -12.99 -1.50 10.63
N LEU A 14 -12.29 -2.35 9.85
CA LEU A 14 -11.02 -2.94 10.27
C LEU A 14 -9.93 -1.88 10.47
N ALA A 15 -9.84 -0.90 9.57
CA ALA A 15 -8.91 0.22 9.68
C ALA A 15 -9.18 1.04 10.96
N VAL A 16 -10.43 1.40 11.24
CA VAL A 16 -10.79 2.11 12.49
C VAL A 16 -10.39 1.31 13.73
N SER A 17 -10.64 0.00 13.74
CA SER A 17 -10.21 -0.88 14.84
C SER A 17 -8.69 -0.91 14.99
N ALA A 18 -7.95 -1.03 13.88
CA ALA A 18 -6.49 -1.05 13.89
C ALA A 18 -5.92 0.29 14.39
N SER A 19 -6.52 1.41 13.99
CA SER A 19 -6.15 2.76 14.47
C SER A 19 -6.34 2.87 15.99
N SER A 20 -7.47 2.40 16.52
CA SER A 20 -7.72 2.37 17.96
C SER A 20 -6.67 1.56 18.74
N VAL A 21 -6.29 0.39 18.21
CA VAL A 21 -5.22 -0.43 18.79
C VAL A 21 -3.88 0.29 18.75
N ALA A 22 -3.54 0.95 17.64
CA ALA A 22 -2.30 1.71 17.50
C ALA A 22 -2.25 2.91 18.47
N VAL A 23 -3.35 3.65 18.65
CA VAL A 23 -3.46 4.73 19.64
C VAL A 23 -3.24 4.19 21.06
N LYS A 24 -3.87 3.07 21.41
CA LYS A 24 -3.66 2.42 22.70
C LYS A 24 -2.20 1.96 22.86
N GLY A 25 -1.60 1.42 21.80
CA GLY A 25 -0.18 1.06 21.75
C GLY A 25 0.73 2.26 22.02
N GLY A 26 0.48 3.41 21.38
CA GLY A 26 1.19 4.65 21.63
C GLY A 26 1.10 5.12 23.09
N SER A 27 -0.09 5.01 23.71
CA SER A 27 -0.25 5.33 25.14
C SER A 27 0.58 4.42 26.05
N VAL A 28 0.63 3.12 25.78
CA VAL A 28 1.44 2.17 26.56
C VAL A 28 2.92 2.46 26.39
N VAL A 29 3.36 2.75 25.17
CA VAL A 29 4.75 3.15 24.89
C VAL A 29 5.13 4.42 25.66
N ALA A 30 4.25 5.42 25.69
CA ALA A 30 4.47 6.65 26.46
C ALA A 30 4.62 6.39 27.97
N GLU A 31 3.81 5.49 28.54
CA GLU A 31 3.92 5.07 29.94
C GLU A 31 5.26 4.37 30.22
N VAL A 32 5.73 3.51 29.29
CA VAL A 32 7.04 2.86 29.40
C VAL A 32 8.17 3.88 29.38
N VAL A 33 8.12 4.89 28.50
CA VAL A 33 9.12 5.99 28.50
C VAL A 33 9.13 6.72 29.84
N GLY A 34 7.96 7.03 30.40
CA GLY A 34 7.85 7.64 31.73
C GLY A 34 8.49 6.79 32.83
N THR A 35 8.24 5.48 32.79
CA THR A 35 8.82 4.51 33.74
C THR A 35 10.34 4.42 33.61
N MET A 36 10.87 4.39 32.38
CA MET A 36 12.32 4.40 32.14
C MET A 36 12.98 5.69 32.65
N GLY A 37 12.31 6.84 32.50
CA GLY A 37 12.75 8.11 33.09
C GLY A 37 12.83 8.06 34.62
N ALA A 38 11.83 7.45 35.28
CA ALA A 38 11.85 7.24 36.73
C ALA A 38 12.98 6.29 37.18
N ILE A 39 13.24 5.22 36.41
CA ILE A 39 14.37 4.30 36.66
C ILE A 39 15.69 5.06 36.55
N ASN A 40 15.89 5.85 35.49
CA ASN A 40 17.12 6.65 35.31
C ASN A 40 17.34 7.62 36.48
N ALA A 41 16.29 8.34 36.89
CA ALA A 41 16.34 9.23 38.05
C ALA A 41 16.68 8.50 39.36
N SER A 42 16.11 7.31 39.57
CA SER A 42 16.42 6.46 40.73
C SER A 42 17.88 5.97 40.70
N SER A 43 18.37 5.54 39.54
CA SER A 43 19.75 5.08 39.37
C SER A 43 20.76 6.20 39.65
N ARG A 44 20.49 7.44 39.23
CA ARG A 44 21.33 8.60 39.56
C ARG A 44 21.43 8.84 41.07
N LYS A 45 20.31 8.75 41.79
CA LYS A 45 20.31 8.83 43.26
C LYS A 45 21.14 7.73 43.91
N ILE A 46 21.11 6.50 43.35
CA ILE A 46 21.97 5.41 43.83
C ILE A 46 23.44 5.78 43.63
N VAL A 47 23.83 6.32 42.47
CA VAL A 47 25.22 6.78 42.23
C VAL A 47 25.66 7.81 43.26
N ASP A 48 24.81 8.76 43.62
CA ASP A 48 25.10 9.78 44.63
C ASP A 48 25.32 9.14 46.02
N ILE A 49 24.45 8.20 46.41
CA ILE A 49 24.57 7.46 47.69
C ILE A 49 25.86 6.65 47.73
N ILE A 50 26.20 5.96 46.65
CA ILE A 50 27.45 5.21 46.54
C ILE A 50 28.67 6.14 46.65
N GLY A 51 28.58 7.36 46.11
CA GLY A 51 29.59 8.40 46.31
C GLY A 51 29.80 8.77 47.79
N VAL A 52 28.73 8.90 48.56
CA VAL A 52 28.81 9.12 50.02
C VAL A 52 29.45 7.92 50.72
N ILE A 53 29.10 6.70 50.35
CA ILE A 53 29.68 5.47 50.94
C ILE A 53 31.19 5.38 50.67
N ASP A 54 31.64 5.69 49.45
CA ASP A 54 33.06 5.75 49.12
C ASP A 54 33.79 6.83 49.95
N GLY A 55 33.14 7.98 50.16
CA GLY A 55 33.63 9.03 51.06
C GLY A 55 33.77 8.56 52.52
N ILE A 56 32.79 7.81 53.05
CA ILE A 56 32.85 7.23 54.40
C ILE A 56 33.97 6.20 54.50
N ALA A 57 34.13 5.34 53.48
CA ALA A 57 35.21 4.36 53.43
C ALA A 57 36.58 5.07 53.43
N PHE A 58 36.74 6.14 52.66
CA PHE A 58 37.96 6.94 52.66
C PHE A 58 38.24 7.57 54.04
N GLN A 59 37.25 8.20 54.68
CA GLN A 59 37.39 8.77 56.02
C GLN A 59 37.77 7.71 57.06
N THR A 60 37.15 6.53 57.00
CA THR A 60 37.44 5.39 57.88
C THR A 60 38.88 4.90 57.68
N ASN A 61 39.35 4.85 56.44
CA ASN A 61 40.74 4.50 56.12
C ASN A 61 41.75 5.51 56.69
N ILE A 62 41.44 6.82 56.66
CA ILE A 62 42.29 7.84 57.28
C ILE A 62 42.28 7.74 58.82
N LEU A 63 41.11 7.52 59.43
CA LEU A 63 40.98 7.30 60.87
C LEU A 63 41.79 6.07 61.34
N ALA A 64 41.71 4.97 60.60
CA ALA A 64 42.45 3.75 60.87
C ALA A 64 43.98 3.96 60.75
N LEU A 65 44.41 4.74 59.75
CA LEU A 65 45.82 5.13 59.62
C LEU A 65 46.29 5.94 60.83
N ASN A 66 45.52 6.94 61.26
CA ASN A 66 45.85 7.75 62.44
C ASN A 66 45.91 6.88 63.72
N ALA A 67 44.99 5.94 63.88
CA ALA A 67 44.99 5.01 65.00
C ALA A 67 46.22 4.08 64.98
N ALA A 68 46.64 3.61 63.81
CA ALA A 68 47.85 2.80 63.67
C ALA A 68 49.11 3.59 64.06
N VAL A 69 49.17 4.89 63.72
CA VAL A 69 50.27 5.78 64.11
C VAL A 69 50.29 5.99 65.62
N GLU A 70 49.15 6.26 66.26
CA GLU A 70 49.09 6.44 67.71
C GLU A 70 49.38 5.14 68.48
N ALA A 71 48.94 3.99 67.94
CA ALA A 71 49.29 2.69 68.48
C ALA A 71 50.80 2.41 68.42
N ALA A 72 51.47 2.80 67.32
CA ALA A 72 52.92 2.70 67.22
C ALA A 72 53.63 3.63 68.24
N ARG A 73 53.07 4.82 68.47
CA ARG A 73 53.57 5.78 69.46
C ARG A 73 53.46 5.28 70.90
N ALA A 74 52.41 4.52 71.23
CA ALA A 74 52.20 3.90 72.53
C ALA A 74 53.10 2.67 72.78
N GLY A 75 53.89 2.23 71.80
CA GLY A 75 54.81 1.10 71.91
C GLY A 75 54.10 -0.21 72.22
N GLU A 76 54.62 -0.96 73.20
CA GLU A 76 54.08 -2.28 73.57
C GLU A 76 52.62 -2.23 74.06
N GLN A 77 52.19 -1.13 74.68
CA GLN A 77 50.82 -0.95 75.16
C GLN A 77 49.82 -0.75 74.00
N GLY A 78 50.30 -0.33 72.82
CA GLY A 78 49.49 -0.11 71.63
C GLY A 78 49.32 -1.34 70.73
N ARG A 79 49.96 -2.48 71.03
CA ARG A 79 49.96 -3.66 70.15
C ARG A 79 48.55 -4.15 69.77
N GLY A 80 47.64 -4.22 70.74
CA GLY A 80 46.25 -4.63 70.47
C GLY A 80 45.50 -3.63 69.57
N PHE A 81 45.70 -2.33 69.80
CA PHE A 81 45.11 -1.26 68.97
C PHE A 81 45.68 -1.25 67.55
N ALA A 82 46.96 -1.57 67.37
CA ALA A 82 47.57 -1.64 66.04
C ALA A 82 46.92 -2.72 65.15
N VAL A 83 46.58 -3.87 65.71
CA VAL A 83 45.88 -4.95 64.96
C VAL A 83 44.47 -4.51 64.57
N VAL A 84 43.72 -3.91 65.50
CA VAL A 84 42.37 -3.40 65.20
C VAL A 84 42.43 -2.31 64.12
N ALA A 85 43.40 -1.39 64.21
CA ALA A 85 43.59 -0.34 63.20
C ALA A 85 43.90 -0.92 61.82
N ALA A 86 44.71 -1.98 61.72
CA ALA A 86 44.98 -2.65 60.45
C ALA A 86 43.73 -3.33 59.88
N GLU A 87 42.92 -3.98 60.71
CA GLU A 87 41.69 -4.64 60.28
C GLU A 87 40.63 -3.64 59.80
N VAL A 88 40.44 -2.54 60.54
CA VAL A 88 39.54 -1.43 60.14
C VAL A 88 39.99 -0.82 58.82
N ARG A 89 41.31 -0.66 58.62
CA ARG A 89 41.87 -0.16 57.36
C ARG A 89 41.57 -1.11 56.20
N ASN A 90 41.77 -2.42 56.40
CA ASN A 90 41.47 -3.42 55.39
C ASN A 90 39.98 -3.41 55.01
N LEU A 91 39.11 -3.35 56.01
CA LEU A 91 37.65 -3.27 55.81
C LEU A 91 37.25 -2.02 55.02
N ALA A 92 37.85 -0.87 55.34
CA ALA A 92 37.62 0.38 54.64
C ALA A 92 38.05 0.30 53.16
N GLN A 93 39.22 -0.28 52.87
CA GLN A 93 39.69 -0.49 51.50
C GLN A 93 38.77 -1.45 50.71
N ARG A 94 38.29 -2.53 51.34
CA ARG A 94 37.31 -3.45 50.74
C ARG A 94 35.98 -2.76 50.45
N SER A 95 35.51 -1.91 51.36
CA SER A 95 34.29 -1.13 51.17
C SER A 95 34.40 -0.14 50.00
N ALA A 96 35.54 0.55 49.87
CA ALA A 96 35.79 1.47 48.75
C ALA A 96 35.84 0.73 47.40
N ALA A 97 36.49 -0.44 47.36
CA ALA A 97 36.54 -1.27 46.16
C ALA A 97 35.13 -1.74 45.74
N ALA A 98 34.32 -2.22 46.69
CA ALA A 98 32.94 -2.63 46.42
C ALA A 98 32.06 -1.45 45.98
N ALA A 99 32.20 -0.27 46.61
CA ALA A 99 31.49 0.94 46.20
C ALA A 99 31.82 1.32 44.75
N LYS A 100 33.09 1.24 44.35
CA LYS A 100 33.51 1.51 42.97
C LYS A 100 32.92 0.49 41.97
N GLU A 101 32.90 -0.78 42.31
CA GLU A 101 32.30 -1.83 41.47
C GLU A 101 30.79 -1.62 41.27
N ILE A 102 30.07 -1.31 42.35
CA ILE A 102 28.64 -0.96 42.29
C ILE A 102 28.42 0.28 41.41
N LYS A 103 29.27 1.31 41.56
CA LYS A 103 29.17 2.53 40.74
C LYS A 103 29.29 2.22 39.25
N THR A 104 30.23 1.36 38.86
CA THR A 104 30.38 0.92 37.46
C THR A 104 29.14 0.19 36.96
N LEU A 105 28.64 -0.81 37.72
CA LEU A 105 27.45 -1.59 37.32
C LEU A 105 26.19 -0.73 37.18
N ILE A 106 26.00 0.25 38.07
CA ILE A 106 24.89 1.20 37.97
C ILE A 106 25.09 2.13 36.78
N GLY A 107 26.31 2.59 36.50
CA GLY A 107 26.64 3.37 35.29
C GLY A 107 26.24 2.63 34.02
N ASP A 108 26.70 1.39 33.86
CA ASP A 108 26.36 0.53 32.72
C ASP A 108 24.83 0.32 32.60
N SER A 109 24.13 0.25 33.74
CA SER A 109 22.66 0.11 33.77
C SER A 109 21.96 1.40 33.33
N VAL A 110 22.47 2.58 33.70
CA VAL A 110 21.94 3.87 33.25
C VAL A 110 22.09 3.99 31.74
N ASP A 111 23.26 3.68 31.19
CA ASP A 111 23.51 3.76 29.75
C ASP A 111 22.55 2.85 28.96
N LYS A 112 22.32 1.62 29.43
CA LYS A 112 21.35 0.70 28.83
C LYS A 112 19.91 1.20 28.91
N VAL A 113 19.52 1.83 30.01
CA VAL A 113 18.18 2.43 30.16
C VAL A 113 18.01 3.63 29.23
N GLU A 114 19.04 4.45 29.03
CA GLU A 114 19.00 5.56 28.07
C GLU A 114 18.87 5.07 26.63
N GLU A 115 19.64 4.03 26.25
CA GLU A 115 19.50 3.38 24.94
C GLU A 115 18.10 2.80 24.74
N GLY A 116 17.60 2.04 25.72
CA GLY A 116 16.24 1.49 25.70
C GLY A 116 15.17 2.57 25.60
N SER A 117 15.33 3.69 26.31
CA SER A 117 14.42 4.83 26.24
C SER A 117 14.35 5.42 24.84
N LYS A 118 15.49 5.53 24.15
CA LYS A 118 15.55 6.02 22.77
C LYS A 118 14.83 5.07 21.80
N GLN A 119 15.05 3.75 21.93
CA GLN A 119 14.38 2.75 21.09
C GLN A 119 12.87 2.75 21.30
N VAL A 120 12.41 2.88 22.55
CA VAL A 120 10.98 2.94 22.87
C VAL A 120 10.36 4.24 22.36
N ALA A 121 11.06 5.38 22.44
CA ALA A 121 10.60 6.64 21.87
C ALA A 121 10.45 6.57 20.33
N GLU A 122 11.39 5.91 19.65
CA GLU A 122 11.29 5.64 18.21
C GLU A 122 10.10 4.74 17.89
N ALA A 123 9.88 3.67 18.66
CA ALA A 123 8.69 2.83 18.53
C ALA A 123 7.38 3.61 18.72
N GLY A 124 7.37 4.59 19.63
CA GLY A 124 6.24 5.51 19.82
C GLY A 124 5.94 6.32 18.58
N LYS A 125 6.97 6.90 17.95
CA LYS A 125 6.84 7.61 16.68
C LYS A 125 6.32 6.70 15.56
N THR A 126 6.78 5.45 15.49
CA THR A 126 6.28 4.48 14.50
C THR A 126 4.78 4.19 14.71
N MET A 127 4.29 4.17 15.95
CA MET A 127 2.85 4.03 16.21
C MET A 127 2.04 5.23 15.68
N ASP A 128 2.56 6.45 15.82
CA ASP A 128 1.93 7.65 15.24
C ASP A 128 1.87 7.56 13.70
N GLU A 129 2.97 7.13 13.07
CA GLU A 129 3.04 6.91 11.61
C GLU A 129 2.06 5.81 11.13
N ILE A 130 1.84 4.77 11.95
CA ILE A 130 0.82 3.74 11.70
C ILE A 130 -0.57 4.36 11.74
N VAL A 131 -0.88 5.15 12.78
CA VAL A 131 -2.19 5.82 12.92
C VAL A 131 -2.49 6.68 11.69
N ASP A 132 -1.52 7.48 11.23
CA ASP A 132 -1.69 8.35 10.06
C ASP A 132 -1.80 7.55 8.75
N SER A 133 -1.07 6.43 8.63
CA SER A 133 -1.21 5.53 7.49
C SER A 133 -2.59 4.87 7.44
N VAL A 134 -3.13 4.47 8.58
CA VAL A 134 -4.47 3.87 8.69
C VAL A 134 -5.57 4.90 8.39
N LYS A 135 -5.40 6.18 8.79
CA LYS A 135 -6.30 7.26 8.37
C LYS A 135 -6.37 7.38 6.84
N ARG A 136 -5.22 7.39 6.16
CA ARG A 136 -5.18 7.42 4.69
C ARG A 136 -5.89 6.22 4.05
N VAL A 137 -5.75 5.02 4.62
CA VAL A 137 -6.49 3.84 4.15
C VAL A 137 -8.00 4.01 4.33
N THR A 138 -8.42 4.58 5.46
CA THR A 138 -9.83 4.90 5.77
C THR A 138 -10.41 5.85 4.73
N ASP A 139 -9.68 6.91 4.38
CA ASP A 139 -10.09 7.88 3.36
C ASP A 139 -10.24 7.23 1.97
N ILE A 140 -9.27 6.41 1.56
CA ILE A 140 -9.33 5.68 0.29
C ILE A 140 -10.53 4.72 0.26
N MET A 141 -10.83 4.03 1.36
CA MET A 141 -12.01 3.15 1.43
C MET A 141 -13.32 3.93 1.34
N ALA A 142 -13.38 5.15 1.89
CA ALA A 142 -14.52 6.03 1.74
C ALA A 142 -14.71 6.47 0.27
N GLU A 143 -13.64 6.84 -0.42
CA GLU A 143 -13.65 7.16 -1.85
C GLU A 143 -14.09 5.96 -2.70
N ILE A 144 -13.57 4.77 -2.44
CA ILE A 144 -13.97 3.53 -3.15
C ILE A 144 -15.45 3.22 -2.93
N THR A 145 -15.95 3.42 -1.71
CA THR A 145 -17.37 3.21 -1.38
C THR A 145 -18.24 4.17 -2.17
N ALA A 146 -17.87 5.46 -2.23
CA ALA A 146 -18.58 6.48 -3.00
C ALA A 146 -18.57 6.18 -4.51
N ALA A 147 -17.40 5.89 -5.08
CA ALA A 147 -17.25 5.53 -6.49
C ALA A 147 -18.02 4.25 -6.85
N SER A 148 -18.05 3.26 -5.96
CA SER A 148 -18.83 2.03 -6.16
C SER A 148 -20.33 2.31 -6.13
N GLN A 149 -20.80 3.25 -5.31
CA GLN A 149 -22.20 3.66 -5.30
C GLN A 149 -22.57 4.36 -6.62
N GLU A 150 -21.73 5.29 -7.09
CA GLU A 150 -21.94 5.98 -8.37
C GLU A 150 -21.93 5.02 -9.56
N GLN A 151 -20.97 4.09 -9.60
CA GLN A 151 -20.95 3.02 -10.61
C GLN A 151 -22.21 2.15 -10.58
N THR A 152 -22.76 1.88 -9.39
CA THR A 152 -23.99 1.07 -9.27
C THR A 152 -25.16 1.81 -9.92
N SER A 153 -25.34 3.10 -9.63
CA SER A 153 -26.35 3.93 -10.27
C SER A 153 -26.14 4.08 -11.79
N GLY A 154 -24.89 4.23 -12.24
CA GLY A 154 -24.56 4.28 -13.66
C GLY A 154 -24.90 2.97 -14.40
N ILE A 155 -24.64 1.82 -13.77
CA ILE A 155 -25.01 0.51 -14.34
C ILE A 155 -26.53 0.34 -14.41
N GLU A 156 -27.28 0.82 -13.42
CA GLU A 156 -28.75 0.78 -13.45
C GLU A 156 -29.30 1.59 -14.63
N GLN A 157 -28.74 2.77 -14.91
CA GLN A 157 -29.11 3.58 -16.08
C GLN A 157 -28.76 2.89 -17.40
N ILE A 158 -27.58 2.29 -17.49
CA ILE A 158 -27.18 1.51 -18.68
C ILE A 158 -28.13 0.34 -18.89
N ASN A 159 -28.52 -0.36 -17.82
CA ASN A 159 -29.44 -1.49 -17.90
C ASN A 159 -30.80 -1.06 -18.47
N GLN A 160 -31.34 0.07 -17.99
CA GLN A 160 -32.58 0.66 -18.53
C GLN A 160 -32.45 1.02 -20.02
N ALA A 161 -31.34 1.65 -20.42
CA ALA A 161 -31.08 2.00 -21.80
C ALA A 161 -31.00 0.75 -22.71
N ILE A 162 -30.38 -0.34 -22.23
CA ILE A 162 -30.30 -1.62 -22.95
C ILE A 162 -31.69 -2.22 -23.12
N THR A 163 -32.52 -2.24 -22.08
CA THR A 163 -33.91 -2.72 -22.18
C THR A 163 -34.71 -1.91 -23.19
N GLN A 164 -34.52 -0.60 -23.24
CA GLN A 164 -35.20 0.25 -24.22
C GLN A 164 -34.68 0.04 -25.65
N MET A 165 -33.37 -0.14 -25.82
CA MET A 165 -32.78 -0.51 -27.11
C MET A 165 -33.29 -1.87 -27.61
N ASP A 166 -33.41 -2.85 -26.71
CA ASP A 166 -33.96 -4.16 -27.05
C ASP A 166 -35.42 -4.03 -27.53
N GLN A 167 -36.24 -3.24 -26.83
CA GLN A 167 -37.62 -2.97 -27.26
C GLN A 167 -37.71 -2.33 -28.65
N VAL A 168 -36.88 -1.31 -28.93
CA VAL A 168 -36.82 -0.68 -30.27
C VAL A 168 -36.32 -1.65 -31.33
N THR A 169 -35.36 -2.52 -30.98
CA THR A 169 -34.82 -3.55 -31.88
C THR A 169 -35.90 -4.56 -32.24
N GLN A 170 -36.68 -5.03 -31.26
CA GLN A 170 -37.83 -5.91 -31.49
C GLN A 170 -38.91 -5.22 -32.33
N GLN A 171 -39.20 -3.94 -32.07
CA GLN A 171 -40.14 -3.17 -32.88
C GLN A 171 -39.66 -3.04 -34.34
N ASN A 172 -38.38 -2.77 -34.56
CA ASN A 172 -37.82 -2.69 -35.91
C ASN A 172 -37.90 -4.03 -36.64
N ALA A 173 -37.67 -5.15 -35.95
CA ALA A 173 -37.86 -6.47 -36.54
C ALA A 173 -39.32 -6.69 -36.97
N ALA A 174 -40.29 -6.35 -36.12
CA ALA A 174 -41.71 -6.44 -36.44
C ALA A 174 -42.10 -5.52 -37.62
N LEU A 175 -41.58 -4.30 -37.67
CA LEU A 175 -41.81 -3.37 -38.79
C LEU A 175 -41.24 -3.92 -40.10
N VAL A 176 -40.08 -4.58 -40.07
CA VAL A 176 -39.49 -5.22 -41.25
C VAL A 176 -40.34 -6.39 -41.72
N GLU A 177 -40.85 -7.24 -40.82
CA GLU A 177 -41.78 -8.31 -41.18
C GLU A 177 -43.07 -7.76 -41.80
N GLN A 178 -43.65 -6.70 -41.22
CA GLN A 178 -44.82 -6.02 -41.77
C GLN A 178 -44.54 -5.42 -43.15
N ALA A 179 -43.38 -4.78 -43.33
CA ALA A 179 -42.98 -4.21 -44.61
C ALA A 179 -42.75 -5.29 -45.67
N ALA A 180 -42.15 -6.43 -45.31
CA ALA A 180 -41.98 -7.57 -46.20
C ALA A 180 -43.34 -8.16 -46.64
N ALA A 181 -44.29 -8.30 -45.70
CA ALA A 181 -45.65 -8.74 -46.01
C ALA A 181 -46.38 -7.77 -46.94
N ALA A 182 -46.28 -6.46 -46.67
CA ALA A 182 -46.86 -5.42 -47.52
C ALA A 182 -46.25 -5.42 -48.94
N ALA A 183 -44.92 -5.56 -49.05
CA ALA A 183 -44.23 -5.66 -50.32
C ALA A 183 -44.69 -6.89 -51.12
N SER A 184 -44.87 -8.04 -50.46
CA SER A 184 -45.41 -9.26 -51.10
C SER A 184 -46.83 -9.05 -51.63
N SER A 185 -47.71 -8.41 -50.84
CA SER A 185 -49.09 -8.13 -51.26
C SER A 185 -49.15 -7.15 -52.44
N LEU A 186 -48.32 -6.11 -52.44
CA LEU A 186 -48.21 -5.18 -53.56
C LEU A 186 -47.71 -5.87 -54.83
N GLN A 187 -46.77 -6.82 -54.69
CA GLN A 187 -46.26 -7.59 -55.81
C GLN A 187 -47.31 -8.53 -56.40
N GLU A 188 -48.12 -9.18 -55.57
CA GLU A 188 -49.28 -9.97 -56.01
C GLU A 188 -50.31 -9.12 -56.76
N GLN A 189 -50.65 -7.94 -56.23
CA GLN A 189 -51.58 -7.01 -56.90
C GLN A 189 -51.05 -6.52 -58.25
N ALA A 190 -49.77 -6.16 -58.33
CA ALA A 190 -49.13 -5.75 -59.57
C ALA A 190 -49.10 -6.89 -60.60
N SER A 191 -48.82 -8.12 -60.16
CA SER A 191 -48.90 -9.31 -61.01
C SER A 191 -50.33 -9.55 -61.53
N GLY A 192 -51.34 -9.43 -60.66
CA GLY A 192 -52.75 -9.53 -61.04
C GLY A 192 -53.19 -8.46 -62.04
N LEU A 193 -52.78 -7.20 -61.86
CA LEU A 193 -53.05 -6.12 -62.82
C LEU A 193 -52.39 -6.39 -64.17
N SER A 194 -51.13 -6.85 -64.19
CA SER A 194 -50.43 -7.25 -65.41
C SER A 194 -51.18 -8.36 -66.16
N GLN A 195 -51.68 -9.38 -65.43
CA GLN A 195 -52.50 -10.45 -65.98
C GLN A 195 -53.79 -9.91 -66.63
N VAL A 196 -54.50 -8.99 -65.97
CA VAL A 196 -55.74 -8.39 -66.51
C VAL A 196 -55.45 -7.59 -67.79
N VAL A 197 -54.39 -6.79 -67.82
CA VAL A 197 -54.00 -6.01 -69.00
C VAL A 197 -53.57 -6.93 -70.16
N SER A 198 -52.97 -8.09 -69.88
CA SER A 198 -52.52 -9.04 -70.92
C SER A 198 -53.66 -9.61 -71.79
N VAL A 199 -54.90 -9.57 -71.30
CA VAL A 199 -56.09 -10.02 -72.05
C VAL A 199 -56.51 -8.98 -73.10
N PHE A 200 -56.16 -7.70 -72.91
CA PHE A 200 -56.45 -6.64 -73.88
C PHE A 200 -55.51 -6.75 -75.08
N LYS A 201 -56.03 -7.32 -76.18
CA LYS A 201 -55.37 -7.25 -77.50
C LYS A 201 -55.60 -5.87 -78.11
N VAL A 202 -54.55 -5.07 -78.21
CA VAL A 202 -54.58 -3.78 -78.89
C VAL A 202 -54.44 -4.03 -80.39
N ASN A 203 -55.54 -3.88 -81.14
CA ASN A 203 -55.50 -3.83 -82.61
C ASN A 203 -54.95 -2.45 -83.04
N GLY A 204 -53.62 -2.35 -83.07
CA GLY A 204 -52.87 -1.32 -83.77
C GLY A 204 -51.73 -2.01 -84.49
N GLY A 205 -51.98 -2.43 -85.73
CA GLY A 205 -51.05 -3.22 -86.52
C GLY A 205 -49.74 -2.50 -86.81
N HIS A 206 -48.63 -3.21 -86.63
CA HIS A 206 -47.52 -3.32 -87.58
C HIS A 206 -46.64 -4.50 -87.18
N GLU A 207 -46.88 -5.64 -87.79
CA GLU A 207 -45.80 -6.40 -88.40
C GLU A 207 -45.95 -6.18 -89.91
N PRO A 208 -44.87 -6.02 -90.69
CA PRO A 208 -43.82 -7.04 -90.71
C PRO A 208 -42.39 -6.51 -90.91
N ALA A 209 -41.40 -7.33 -90.54
CA ALA A 209 -40.40 -7.83 -91.48
C ALA A 209 -39.34 -8.66 -90.74
N ALA A 210 -39.34 -9.96 -91.04
CA ALA A 210 -38.12 -10.73 -91.01
C ALA A 210 -37.13 -10.15 -92.05
N GLN A 211 -35.85 -9.97 -91.70
CA GLN A 211 -34.70 -10.67 -92.30
C GLN A 211 -33.35 -9.91 -92.26
N HIS A 212 -32.35 -10.64 -91.71
CA HIS A 212 -30.94 -10.75 -92.09
C HIS A 212 -29.92 -9.58 -91.89
N HIS A 213 -28.87 -9.77 -91.07
CA HIS A 213 -27.53 -10.31 -91.44
C HIS A 213 -26.44 -10.05 -90.37
N HIS A 214 -25.80 -11.14 -89.93
CA HIS A 214 -24.36 -11.37 -89.70
C HIS A 214 -23.36 -10.18 -89.57
N HIS A 215 -22.65 -10.09 -88.44
CA HIS A 215 -21.17 -9.86 -88.37
C HIS A 215 -20.58 -10.10 -86.95
N GLN A 216 -19.86 -11.22 -86.83
CA GLN A 216 -18.48 -11.38 -86.35
C GLN A 216 -17.87 -10.47 -85.25
N GLN A 217 -17.37 -11.17 -84.21
CA GLN A 217 -16.17 -10.91 -83.38
C GLN A 217 -16.11 -9.80 -82.30
N GLN A 218 -15.89 -10.28 -81.07
CA GLN A 218 -14.94 -9.81 -80.04
C GLN A 218 -15.04 -8.35 -79.53
N ARG A 219 -15.52 -8.17 -78.28
CA ARG A 219 -14.68 -7.82 -77.10
C ARG A 219 -15.51 -7.57 -75.82
N ALA A 220 -14.93 -8.05 -74.72
CA ALA A 220 -14.93 -7.61 -73.32
C ALA A 220 -15.96 -6.58 -72.81
N GLY A 221 -16.63 -6.91 -71.68
CA GLY A 221 -17.29 -5.91 -70.85
C GLY A 221 -18.32 -6.41 -69.83
N THR A 222 -18.08 -7.51 -69.09
CA THR A 222 -18.89 -7.81 -67.90
C THR A 222 -18.36 -7.03 -66.70
N ALA A 223 -18.97 -5.89 -66.41
CA ALA A 223 -18.82 -5.23 -65.12
C ALA A 223 -19.54 -6.05 -64.04
N ARG A 224 -18.77 -6.81 -63.24
CA ARG A 224 -19.21 -7.34 -61.94
C ARG A 224 -19.05 -6.24 -60.87
N PRO A 225 -20.07 -5.99 -60.03
CA PRO A 225 -19.82 -5.47 -58.68
C PRO A 225 -19.45 -6.63 -57.74
N ALA A 226 -18.58 -6.29 -56.80
CA ALA A 226 -17.75 -7.16 -55.99
C ALA A 226 -18.48 -8.14 -55.06
N THR A 227 -17.88 -9.32 -54.91
CA THR A 227 -18.02 -10.22 -53.76
C THR A 227 -17.35 -9.64 -52.50
N PRO A 228 -17.92 -9.82 -51.29
CA PRO A 228 -17.26 -9.44 -50.04
C PRO A 228 -16.12 -10.41 -49.70
N LYS A 229 -15.01 -9.86 -49.19
CA LYS A 229 -13.83 -10.60 -48.72
C LYS A 229 -14.16 -11.37 -47.43
N GLN A 230 -13.78 -12.65 -47.40
CA GLN A 230 -13.57 -13.39 -46.15
C GLN A 230 -12.29 -12.92 -45.43
N PRO A 231 -12.22 -13.08 -44.09
CA PRO A 231 -11.12 -12.59 -43.25
C PRO A 231 -9.94 -13.58 -43.22
N PRO A 232 -8.69 -13.11 -42.97
CA PRO A 232 -7.63 -14.02 -42.60
C PRO A 232 -7.63 -14.34 -41.10
N GLN A 233 -7.32 -15.60 -40.85
CA GLN A 233 -7.32 -16.38 -39.63
C GLN A 233 -6.47 -15.84 -38.47
N ALA A 234 -6.85 -16.30 -37.27
CA ALA A 234 -6.01 -16.31 -36.08
C ALA A 234 -4.73 -17.15 -36.28
N ARG A 235 -3.60 -16.62 -35.78
CA ARG A 235 -2.51 -17.40 -35.23
C ARG A 235 -2.10 -16.79 -33.91
N GLU A 236 -2.36 -17.54 -32.84
CA GLU A 236 -1.69 -17.37 -31.56
C GLU A 236 -0.18 -17.57 -31.75
N ALA A 237 0.60 -16.60 -31.26
CA ALA A 237 1.98 -16.81 -30.86
C ALA A 237 2.15 -16.12 -29.50
N ILE A 238 2.23 -16.94 -28.47
CA ILE A 238 2.57 -16.56 -27.10
C ILE A 238 4.01 -16.03 -27.11
N ALA A 239 4.21 -14.78 -26.70
CA ALA A 239 5.53 -14.21 -26.43
C ALA A 239 5.65 -13.82 -24.96
N ALA A 240 6.64 -14.43 -24.30
CA ALA A 240 7.02 -14.29 -22.89
C ALA A 240 7.44 -12.86 -22.49
N PRO A 241 7.42 -12.51 -21.18
CA PRO A 241 7.74 -11.17 -20.71
C PRO A 241 9.25 -10.88 -20.82
N ARG A 242 9.61 -9.72 -21.40
CA ARG A 242 10.98 -9.18 -21.35
C ARG A 242 11.22 -8.45 -20.02
N LYS A 243 12.33 -8.79 -19.37
CA LYS A 243 12.88 -8.15 -18.17
C LYS A 243 13.20 -6.65 -18.41
N PRO A 244 13.16 -5.78 -17.38
CA PRO A 244 13.51 -4.38 -17.51
C PRO A 244 15.04 -4.21 -17.67
N ALA A 245 15.44 -3.34 -18.60
CA ALA A 245 16.82 -2.89 -18.76
C ALA A 245 17.14 -1.81 -17.72
N LYS A 246 18.33 -1.93 -17.14
CA LYS A 246 18.94 -1.01 -16.18
C LYS A 246 19.22 0.34 -16.84
N SER A 247 18.90 1.43 -16.14
CA SER A 247 19.37 2.77 -16.45
C SER A 247 20.76 2.97 -15.83
N ASP A 248 21.82 2.79 -16.61
CA ASP A 248 23.15 3.29 -16.27
C ASP A 248 23.25 4.75 -16.71
N LEU A 249 22.97 5.66 -15.78
CA LEU A 249 23.45 7.04 -15.82
C LEU A 249 24.96 7.00 -15.50
N ALA A 250 25.77 7.06 -16.55
CA ALA A 250 27.20 7.32 -16.42
C ALA A 250 27.42 8.76 -15.94
N MET A 251 27.66 8.91 -14.63
CA MET A 251 28.38 10.05 -14.05
C MET A 251 29.87 9.87 -14.33
N ALA A 252 30.42 10.70 -15.20
CA ALA A 252 31.85 10.97 -15.27
C ALA A 252 32.05 12.48 -15.45
N GLY A 253 32.41 13.14 -14.36
CA GLY A 253 32.71 14.56 -14.28
C GLY A 253 33.26 14.89 -12.90
N GLY A 254 34.46 14.40 -12.61
CA GLY A 254 35.22 14.82 -11.43
C GLY A 254 35.68 16.27 -11.58
N GLY A 255 35.58 17.05 -10.51
CA GLY A 255 35.99 18.46 -10.49
C GLY A 255 35.82 19.10 -9.12
N SER A 256 36.76 18.79 -8.23
CA SER A 256 37.19 19.53 -7.03
C SER A 256 36.81 21.02 -6.99
N TRP A 257 36.18 21.46 -5.90
CA TRP A 257 36.37 22.81 -5.34
C TRP A 257 36.31 22.77 -3.80
N GLU A 258 37.43 23.15 -3.20
CA GLU A 258 37.65 23.45 -1.79
C GLU A 258 37.08 24.83 -1.39
N THR A 259 36.71 24.94 -0.11
CA THR A 259 36.71 26.11 0.81
C THR A 259 36.31 27.49 0.30
N PHE A 260 35.28 28.08 0.94
CA PHE A 260 35.33 29.34 1.71
C PHE A 260 34.22 29.32 2.77
#